data_AF-A0A1W7CSF6-F1
#
_entry.id   AF-A0A1W7CSF6-F1
#
_cell.length_a   1.000
_cell.length_b   1.000
_cell.length_c   1.000
_cell.angle_alpha   90.00
_cell.angle_beta   90.00
_cell.angle_gamma   90.00
#
_symmetry.space_group_name_H-M   'P 1'
#
loop_
_entity.id
_entity.type
_entity.pdbx_description
1 polymer ?
#
loop_
_entity_poly.entity_id
_entity_poly.type
_entity_poly.pdbx_seq_one_letter_code
_entity_poly.pdbx_strand_id
1 'polypeptide(L)'
;MAASFHLNYASPARRQAEAEWLTTFADKKWRTPDGELVTMPALMGGDRNSYPAPKTREEVVDRLRLGDIRDRPHRAHRSHPTPDGRRQMDTRPDEILHTAGLFDLAHHIGTSQALAPTVEASPTHGPATRIDALYTSHFLTPAVLDVEVIDMKGLSDHHTVLARLDRTLLIDILRDTPTITLAA
;
A
#
# COMPACT_ATOMS: atom_id res chain seq x y z
N MET A 1 -11.70 10.97 -0.42
CA MET A 1 -12.24 9.85 0.38
C MET A 1 -11.14 9.33 1.27
N ALA A 2 -11.47 8.96 2.51
CA ALA A 2 -10.58 8.26 3.40
C ALA A 2 -11.11 6.84 3.60
N ALA A 3 -10.26 5.82 3.49
CA ALA A 3 -10.63 4.44 3.78
C ALA A 3 -9.58 3.75 4.65
N SER A 4 -10.02 2.76 5.43
CA SER A 4 -9.12 1.82 6.08
C SER A 4 -9.40 0.42 5.55
N PHE A 5 -8.37 -0.42 5.49
CA PHE A 5 -8.51 -1.79 5.03
C PHE A 5 -7.66 -2.75 5.85
N HIS A 6 -8.01 -4.03 5.78
CA HIS A 6 -7.22 -5.13 6.29
C HIS A 6 -7.43 -6.32 5.35
N LEU A 7 -6.43 -6.61 4.52
CA LEU A 7 -6.57 -7.65 3.51
C LEU A 7 -6.37 -9.03 4.12
N ASN A 8 -6.90 -10.04 3.44
CA ASN A 8 -6.92 -11.41 3.91
C ASN A 8 -5.52 -11.92 4.27
N TYR A 9 -5.37 -12.40 5.51
CA TYR A 9 -4.10 -12.93 5.99
C TYR A 9 -3.71 -14.27 5.35
N ALA A 10 -4.65 -15.19 5.13
CA ALA A 10 -4.34 -16.59 4.81
C ALA A 10 -4.43 -16.95 3.32
N SER A 11 -5.14 -16.16 2.52
CA SER A 11 -5.45 -16.47 1.12
C SER A 11 -4.93 -15.39 0.17
N PRO A 12 -3.78 -15.62 -0.49
CA PRO A 12 -3.24 -14.72 -1.51
C PRO A 12 -4.22 -14.44 -2.65
N ALA A 13 -5.15 -15.36 -2.96
CA ALA A 13 -6.16 -15.16 -3.99
C ALA A 13 -7.28 -14.23 -3.52
N ARG A 14 -7.77 -14.38 -2.28
CA ARG A 14 -8.75 -13.44 -1.72
C ARG A 14 -8.16 -12.05 -1.52
N ARG A 15 -6.93 -11.98 -1.02
CA ARG A 15 -6.18 -10.73 -0.87
C ARG A 15 -6.06 -9.98 -2.20
N GLN A 16 -5.80 -10.71 -3.29
CA GLN A 16 -5.79 -10.14 -4.63
C GLN A 16 -7.16 -9.56 -5.02
N ALA A 17 -8.24 -10.34 -4.86
CA ALA A 17 -9.59 -9.87 -5.18
C ALA A 17 -10.03 -8.67 -4.32
N GLU A 18 -9.62 -8.63 -3.05
CA GLU A 18 -9.85 -7.48 -2.17
C GLU A 18 -9.06 -6.25 -2.61
N ALA A 19 -7.80 -6.42 -3.04
CA ALA A 19 -7.01 -5.33 -3.62
C ALA A 19 -7.62 -4.82 -4.94
N GLU A 20 -8.12 -5.71 -5.80
CA GLU A 20 -8.89 -5.36 -6.98
C GLU A 20 -10.14 -4.54 -6.61
N TRP A 21 -10.86 -4.93 -5.56
CA TRP A 21 -12.00 -4.15 -5.07
C TRP A 21 -11.60 -2.77 -4.54
N LEU A 22 -10.47 -2.65 -3.84
CA LEU A 22 -9.95 -1.36 -3.38
C LEU A 22 -9.61 -0.41 -4.54
N THR A 23 -9.33 -0.90 -5.74
CA THR A 23 -9.12 -0.04 -6.91
C THR A 23 -10.34 0.81 -7.27
N THR A 24 -11.55 0.40 -6.86
CA THR A 24 -12.79 1.17 -7.08
C THR A 24 -12.82 2.51 -6.35
N PHE A 25 -11.92 2.72 -5.38
CA PHE A 25 -11.74 4.03 -4.77
C PHE A 25 -10.95 4.98 -5.67
N ALA A 26 -10.13 4.48 -6.59
CA ALA A 26 -9.28 5.29 -7.47
C ALA A 26 -10.05 5.91 -8.65
N ASP A 27 -11.14 5.28 -9.09
CA ASP A 27 -11.97 5.75 -10.20
C ASP A 27 -13.34 6.29 -9.75
N LYS A 28 -13.60 6.32 -8.43
CA LYS A 28 -14.87 6.76 -7.86
C LYS A 28 -15.21 8.16 -8.34
N LYS A 29 -16.39 8.29 -8.96
CA LYS A 29 -16.92 9.58 -9.43
C LYS A 29 -17.90 10.18 -8.43
N TRP A 30 -17.90 11.51 -8.34
CA TRP A 30 -18.90 12.29 -7.61
C TRP A 30 -19.41 13.44 -8.48
N ARG A 31 -20.71 13.73 -8.38
CA ARG A 31 -21.32 14.86 -9.06
C ARG A 31 -21.31 16.07 -8.12
N THR A 32 -20.64 17.14 -8.54
CA THR A 32 -20.58 18.40 -7.81
C THR A 32 -21.95 19.09 -7.80
N PRO A 33 -22.19 20.09 -6.91
CA PRO A 33 -23.48 20.80 -6.86
C PRO A 33 -23.84 21.55 -8.15
N ASP A 34 -22.85 21.97 -8.93
CA ASP A 34 -22.98 22.59 -10.26
C ASP A 34 -23.08 21.57 -11.41
N GLY A 35 -22.99 20.27 -11.10
CA GLY A 35 -23.30 19.17 -12.03
C GLY A 35 -22.10 18.54 -12.73
N GLU A 36 -20.87 19.03 -12.51
CA GLU A 36 -19.63 18.43 -13.01
C GLU A 36 -19.42 17.03 -12.41
N LEU A 37 -18.87 16.10 -13.19
CA LEU A 37 -18.49 14.78 -12.71
C LEU A 37 -16.97 14.75 -12.47
N VAL A 38 -16.57 14.68 -11.21
CA VAL A 38 -15.15 14.66 -10.81
C VAL A 38 -14.74 13.29 -10.29
N THR A 39 -13.46 12.92 -10.46
CA THR A 39 -12.88 11.76 -9.79
C THR A 39 -12.53 12.15 -8.36
N MET A 40 -13.08 11.44 -7.38
CA MET A 40 -12.78 11.68 -5.98
C MET A 40 -11.38 11.16 -5.64
N PRO A 41 -10.50 11.98 -5.04
CA PRO A 41 -9.24 11.47 -4.52
C PRO A 41 -9.47 10.39 -3.48
N ALA A 42 -8.56 9.42 -3.40
CA ALA A 42 -8.51 8.42 -2.35
C ALA A 42 -7.25 8.62 -1.49
N LEU A 43 -7.43 8.51 -0.17
CA LEU A 43 -6.38 8.29 0.82
C LEU A 43 -6.79 7.04 1.61
N MET A 44 -5.93 6.03 1.65
CA MET A 44 -6.28 4.74 2.23
C MET A 44 -5.13 4.20 3.07
N GLY A 45 -5.43 3.48 4.13
CA GLY A 45 -4.40 2.88 4.98
C GLY A 45 -4.80 1.53 5.54
N GLY A 46 -3.85 0.61 5.66
CA GLY A 46 -4.16 -0.70 6.21
C GLY A 46 -3.05 -1.72 6.15
N ASP A 47 -3.30 -2.84 6.82
CA ASP A 47 -2.50 -4.05 6.72
C ASP A 47 -2.84 -4.78 5.41
N ARG A 48 -1.86 -4.88 4.52
CA ARG A 48 -2.03 -5.58 3.23
C ARG A 48 -1.90 -7.08 3.37
N ASN A 49 -1.32 -7.56 4.45
CA ASN A 49 -0.86 -8.93 4.59
C ASN A 49 0.03 -9.43 3.42
N SER A 50 0.61 -8.52 2.65
CA SER A 50 1.48 -8.75 1.51
C SER A 50 2.62 -7.75 1.49
N TYR A 51 3.59 -7.99 0.62
CA TYR A 51 4.82 -7.21 0.56
C TYR A 51 4.71 -6.05 -0.44
N PRO A 52 5.50 -4.99 -0.27
CA PRO A 52 5.68 -3.98 -1.31
C PRO A 52 6.31 -4.58 -2.56
N ALA A 53 5.84 -4.17 -3.74
CA ALA A 53 6.52 -4.52 -4.98
C ALA A 53 7.81 -3.70 -5.07
N PRO A 54 8.95 -4.33 -5.40
CA PRO A 54 10.21 -3.60 -5.53
C PRO A 54 10.12 -2.56 -6.65
N LYS A 55 10.55 -1.34 -6.37
CA LYS A 55 10.57 -0.21 -7.29
C LYS A 55 11.97 0.04 -7.88
N THR A 56 13.01 -0.46 -7.22
CA THR A 56 14.42 -0.34 -7.66
C THR A 56 15.09 -1.71 -7.76
N ARG A 57 16.25 -1.77 -8.44
CA ARG A 57 17.02 -3.01 -8.56
C ARG A 57 17.60 -3.43 -7.21
N GLU A 58 18.00 -2.45 -6.42
CA GLU A 58 18.53 -2.59 -5.07
C GLU A 58 17.47 -3.24 -4.15
N GLU A 59 16.23 -2.75 -4.22
CA GLU A 59 15.10 -3.35 -3.49
C GLU A 59 14.81 -4.80 -3.89
N VAL A 60 15.07 -5.19 -5.15
CA VAL A 60 14.94 -6.60 -5.57
C VAL A 60 15.96 -7.49 -4.85
N VAL A 61 17.18 -6.99 -4.63
CA VAL A 61 18.27 -7.76 -4.02
C VAL A 61 18.04 -7.96 -2.51
N ASP A 62 17.61 -6.91 -1.83
CA ASP A 62 17.40 -6.87 -0.38
C ASP A 62 16.03 -7.42 0.06
N ARG A 63 15.21 -7.85 -0.91
CA ARG A 63 13.87 -8.35 -0.63
C ARG A 63 13.89 -9.64 0.17
N LEU A 64 12.96 -9.73 1.13
CA LEU A 64 12.62 -10.95 1.85
C LEU A 64 12.39 -12.11 0.87
N ARG A 65 13.08 -13.22 1.10
CA ARG A 65 12.97 -14.41 0.26
C ARG A 65 12.07 -15.43 0.92
N LEU A 66 11.40 -16.22 0.09
CA LEU A 66 10.48 -17.25 0.57
C LEU A 66 11.15 -18.28 1.50
N GLY A 67 12.44 -18.53 1.30
CA GLY A 67 13.24 -19.42 2.15
C GLY A 67 13.43 -18.91 3.58
N ASP A 68 13.32 -17.60 3.80
CA ASP A 68 13.50 -16.95 5.10
C ASP A 68 12.28 -17.16 6.01
N ILE A 69 11.11 -17.43 5.43
CA ILE A 69 9.88 -17.80 6.14
C ILE A 69 9.89 -19.31 6.40
N ARG A 70 10.37 -19.73 7.56
CA ARG A 70 10.53 -21.15 7.91
C ARG A 70 9.20 -21.87 8.12
N ASP A 71 8.20 -21.18 8.65
CA ASP A 71 6.87 -21.75 8.88
C ASP A 71 6.14 -22.02 7.56
N ARG A 72 5.71 -23.27 7.36
CA ARG A 72 5.13 -23.71 6.08
C ARG A 72 3.75 -23.08 5.81
N PRO A 73 2.80 -23.03 6.77
CA PRO A 73 1.57 -22.27 6.60
C PRO A 73 1.81 -20.80 6.22
N HIS A 74 2.64 -20.07 6.97
CA HIS A 74 2.94 -18.67 6.66
C HIS A 74 3.58 -18.52 5.29
N ARG A 75 4.50 -19.43 4.92
CA ARG A 75 5.07 -19.46 3.57
C ARG A 75 3.98 -19.57 2.51
N ALA A 76 2.98 -20.43 2.71
CA ALA A 76 1.84 -20.56 1.78
C ALA A 76 0.96 -19.29 1.76
N HIS A 77 0.70 -18.68 2.91
CA HIS A 77 -0.12 -17.46 3.06
C HIS A 77 0.55 -16.19 2.48
N ARG A 78 1.88 -16.17 2.47
CA ARG A 78 2.72 -15.04 2.06
C ARG A 78 3.31 -15.18 0.65
N SER A 79 2.86 -16.18 -0.12
CA SER A 79 3.32 -16.42 -1.49
C SER A 79 2.20 -16.97 -2.37
N HIS A 80 2.38 -16.96 -3.68
CA HIS A 80 1.45 -17.56 -4.64
C HIS A 80 2.19 -18.47 -5.64
N PRO A 81 1.53 -19.49 -6.20
CA PRO A 81 2.13 -20.32 -7.22
C PRO A 81 2.28 -19.55 -8.54
N THR A 82 3.35 -19.84 -9.28
CA THR A 82 3.59 -19.36 -10.65
C THR A 82 3.33 -20.46 -11.68
N PRO A 83 3.18 -20.12 -12.98
CA PRO A 83 2.90 -21.12 -14.03
C PRO A 83 3.95 -22.24 -14.13
N ASP A 84 5.20 -21.98 -13.75
CA ASP A 84 6.30 -22.95 -13.69
C ASP A 84 6.28 -23.84 -12.43
N GLY A 85 5.23 -23.74 -11.60
CA GLY A 85 5.08 -24.52 -10.36
C GLY A 85 5.91 -24.01 -9.18
N ARG A 86 6.68 -22.93 -9.34
CA ARG A 86 7.39 -22.28 -8.23
C ARG A 86 6.41 -21.43 -7.41
N ARG A 87 6.89 -20.91 -6.28
CA ARG A 87 6.14 -19.93 -5.48
C ARG A 87 6.91 -18.62 -5.43
N GLN A 88 6.19 -17.51 -5.56
CA GLN A 88 6.72 -16.16 -5.45
C GLN A 88 6.10 -15.43 -4.27
N MET A 89 6.90 -14.56 -3.65
CA MET A 89 6.44 -13.67 -2.57
C MET A 89 5.27 -12.82 -3.07
N ASP A 90 4.23 -12.70 -2.26
CA ASP A 90 3.01 -12.03 -2.69
C ASP A 90 3.18 -10.49 -2.70
N THR A 91 3.36 -9.90 -3.88
CA THR A 91 3.37 -8.44 -4.12
C THR A 91 2.20 -7.92 -4.93
N ARG A 92 1.37 -8.84 -5.43
CA ARG A 92 0.27 -8.52 -6.35
C ARG A 92 -0.67 -7.45 -5.80
N PRO A 93 -1.04 -7.40 -4.50
CA PRO A 93 -1.85 -6.30 -3.99
C PRO A 93 -1.22 -4.91 -4.20
N ASP A 94 0.09 -4.76 -3.97
CA ASP A 94 0.79 -3.50 -4.20
C ASP A 94 0.82 -3.15 -5.70
N GLU A 95 1.10 -4.14 -6.55
CA GLU A 95 1.14 -3.97 -8.01
C GLU A 95 -0.22 -3.56 -8.57
N ILE A 96 -1.32 -4.16 -8.08
CA ILE A 96 -2.70 -3.85 -8.46
C ILE A 96 -3.06 -2.41 -8.08
N LEU A 97 -2.82 -2.03 -6.82
CA LEU A 97 -3.13 -0.67 -6.34
C LEU A 97 -2.31 0.37 -7.11
N HIS A 98 -1.03 0.11 -7.34
CA HIS A 98 -0.18 1.00 -8.14
C HIS A 98 -0.65 1.11 -9.59
N THR A 99 -1.04 -0.01 -10.21
CA THR A 99 -1.61 -0.02 -11.58
C THR A 99 -2.90 0.81 -11.65
N ALA A 100 -3.70 0.82 -10.58
CA ALA A 100 -4.90 1.65 -10.47
C ALA A 100 -4.62 3.13 -10.14
N GLY A 101 -3.36 3.58 -10.11
CA GLY A 101 -2.99 4.97 -9.84
C GLY A 101 -2.98 5.35 -8.35
N LEU A 102 -2.89 4.36 -7.47
CA LEU A 102 -2.75 4.55 -6.02
C LEU A 102 -1.28 4.35 -5.61
N PHE A 103 -0.69 5.37 -5.00
CA PHE A 103 0.74 5.45 -4.71
C PHE A 103 1.02 5.18 -3.23
N ASP A 104 1.93 4.24 -2.96
CA ASP A 104 2.43 3.96 -1.62
C ASP A 104 3.25 5.15 -1.10
N LEU A 105 2.74 5.82 -0.07
CA LEU A 105 3.33 7.03 0.48
C LEU A 105 4.74 6.80 1.03
N ALA A 106 5.01 5.62 1.59
CA ALA A 106 6.33 5.31 2.11
C ALA A 106 7.39 5.29 1.00
N HIS A 107 7.08 4.70 -0.15
CA HIS A 107 7.95 4.73 -1.33
C HIS A 107 8.05 6.12 -1.95
N HIS A 108 6.96 6.90 -1.93
CA HIS A 108 6.99 8.28 -2.44
C HIS A 108 7.99 9.15 -1.65
N ILE A 109 7.99 9.03 -0.32
CA ILE A 109 8.93 9.75 0.55
C ILE A 109 10.34 9.15 0.48
N GLY A 110 10.46 7.82 0.43
CA GLY A 110 11.72 7.12 0.16
C GLY A 110 12.78 7.22 1.27
N THR A 111 12.42 7.69 2.47
CA THR A 111 13.34 7.73 3.62
C THR A 111 13.41 6.35 4.30
N SER A 112 14.51 6.09 5.01
CA SER A 112 14.65 4.86 5.80
C SER A 112 13.59 4.73 6.90
N GLN A 113 13.13 5.85 7.46
CA GLN A 113 12.06 5.88 8.44
C GLN A 113 10.69 5.53 7.83
N ALA A 114 10.41 6.03 6.62
CA ALA A 114 9.19 5.71 5.89
C ALA A 114 9.14 4.23 5.47
N LEU A 115 10.28 3.68 5.07
CA LEU A 115 10.43 2.31 4.56
C LEU A 115 10.72 1.28 5.66
N ALA A 116 10.72 1.67 6.94
CA ALA A 116 10.99 0.78 8.05
C ALA A 116 9.97 -0.39 8.11
N PRO A 117 10.36 -1.55 8.67
CA PRO A 117 9.45 -2.66 8.90
C PRO A 117 8.24 -2.24 9.73
N THR A 118 7.06 -2.79 9.43
CA THR A 118 5.84 -2.58 10.22
C THR A 118 5.47 -3.78 11.07
N VAL A 119 6.13 -4.92 10.85
CA VAL A 119 6.07 -6.09 11.74
C VAL A 119 7.48 -6.57 12.04
N GLU A 120 7.68 -6.98 13.28
CA GLU A 120 8.95 -7.49 13.79
C GLU A 120 9.27 -8.89 13.26
N ALA A 121 10.55 -9.25 13.35
CA ALA A 121 10.97 -10.61 13.05
C ALA A 121 10.30 -11.60 14.03
N SER A 122 9.81 -12.72 13.51
CA SER A 122 9.22 -13.78 14.34
C SER A 122 9.50 -15.17 13.78
N PRO A 123 9.43 -16.24 14.62
CA PRO A 123 9.62 -17.60 14.16
C PRO A 123 8.67 -18.03 13.03
N THR A 124 7.48 -17.42 12.96
CA THR A 124 6.45 -17.75 11.98
C THR A 124 6.50 -16.86 10.73
N HIS A 125 6.70 -15.55 10.89
CA HIS A 125 6.70 -14.60 9.77
C HIS A 125 8.06 -14.43 9.10
N GLY A 126 9.14 -14.88 9.74
CA GLY A 126 10.51 -14.70 9.25
C GLY A 126 11.11 -13.36 9.72
N PRO A 127 12.04 -12.78 8.95
CA PRO A 127 12.61 -11.45 9.19
C PRO A 127 11.55 -10.34 9.32
N ALA A 128 11.94 -9.24 9.97
CA ALA A 128 11.12 -8.03 10.05
C ALA A 128 10.78 -7.53 8.64
N THR A 129 9.54 -7.09 8.43
CA THR A 129 9.04 -6.72 7.11
C THR A 129 8.00 -5.61 7.18
N ARG A 130 7.78 -4.90 6.06
CA ARG A 130 6.72 -3.90 5.91
C ARG A 130 5.51 -4.50 5.19
N ILE A 131 4.37 -4.58 5.87
CA ILE A 131 3.11 -5.08 5.29
C ILE A 131 1.96 -4.09 5.43
N ASP A 132 2.08 -3.13 6.35
CA ASP A 132 1.19 -1.99 6.48
C ASP A 132 1.62 -0.87 5.52
N ALA A 133 0.63 -0.21 4.91
CA ALA A 133 0.89 0.85 3.94
C ALA A 133 -0.21 1.91 3.94
N LEU A 134 0.19 3.10 3.52
CA LEU A 134 -0.72 4.20 3.19
C LEU A 134 -0.64 4.45 1.68
N TYR A 135 -1.79 4.51 1.02
CA TYR A 135 -1.93 4.79 -0.40
C TYR A 135 -2.68 6.09 -0.65
N THR A 136 -2.29 6.84 -1.68
CA THR A 136 -3.03 8.02 -2.12
C THR A 136 -3.17 8.08 -3.64
N SER A 137 -4.20 8.75 -4.14
CA SER A 137 -4.24 9.16 -5.55
C SER A 137 -3.03 10.02 -5.90
N HIS A 138 -2.39 9.77 -7.05
CA HIS A 138 -1.12 10.42 -7.44
C HIS A 138 -1.08 11.95 -7.23
N PHE A 139 -2.15 12.65 -7.61
CA PHE A 139 -2.20 14.11 -7.56
C PHE A 139 -2.24 14.68 -6.14
N LEU A 140 -2.49 13.85 -5.12
CA LEU A 140 -2.37 14.25 -3.71
C LEU A 140 -0.94 14.13 -3.16
N THR A 141 -0.03 13.45 -3.87
CA THR A 141 1.35 13.22 -3.39
C THR A 141 2.13 14.51 -3.08
N PRO A 142 1.96 15.64 -3.80
CA PRO A 142 2.65 16.88 -3.45
C PRO A 142 2.32 17.42 -2.05
N ALA A 143 1.15 17.07 -1.50
CA ALA A 143 0.77 17.47 -0.15
C ALA A 143 1.36 16.56 0.94
N VAL A 144 2.09 15.49 0.61
CA VAL A 144 2.66 14.57 1.60
C VAL A 144 4.00 15.12 2.07
N LEU A 145 4.08 15.50 3.33
CA LEU A 145 5.28 16.10 3.93
C LEU A 145 6.26 15.04 4.43
N ASP A 146 5.73 13.99 5.04
CA ASP A 146 6.53 12.97 5.73
C ASP A 146 5.72 11.69 5.95
N VAL A 147 6.44 10.58 6.04
CA VAL A 147 5.91 9.27 6.43
C VAL A 147 6.91 8.63 7.40
N GLU A 148 6.43 8.14 8.53
CA GLU A 148 7.25 7.39 9.48
C GLU A 148 6.53 6.16 10.00
N VAL A 149 7.32 5.19 10.46
CA VAL A 149 6.83 4.04 11.21
C VAL A 149 7.11 4.26 12.69
N ILE A 150 6.05 4.34 13.48
CA ILE A 150 6.09 4.52 14.93
C ILE A 150 6.23 3.15 15.60
N ASP A 151 7.27 2.98 16.40
CA ASP A 151 7.47 1.77 17.21
C ASP A 151 6.31 1.60 18.21
N MET A 152 5.73 0.40 18.21
CA MET A 152 4.57 -0.01 19.02
C MET A 152 4.89 -1.25 19.86
N LYS A 153 6.17 -1.56 20.03
CA LYS A 153 6.63 -2.75 20.76
C LYS A 153 6.07 -2.75 22.19
N GLY A 154 5.52 -3.91 22.56
CA GLY A 154 4.84 -4.08 23.85
C GLY A 154 3.39 -3.61 23.87
N LEU A 155 2.91 -2.94 22.82
CA LEU A 155 1.52 -2.50 22.66
C LEU A 155 0.80 -3.24 21.53
N SER A 156 1.53 -3.62 20.48
CA SER A 156 1.04 -4.29 19.27
C SER A 156 2.13 -5.15 18.66
N ASP A 157 1.75 -6.16 17.89
CA ASP A 157 2.66 -6.93 17.01
C ASP A 157 2.93 -6.22 15.67
N HIS A 158 2.18 -5.14 15.39
CA HIS A 158 2.42 -4.20 14.29
C HIS A 158 2.85 -2.82 14.81
N HIS A 159 3.82 -2.21 14.14
CA HIS A 159 4.14 -0.79 14.22
C HIS A 159 3.12 0.05 13.43
N THR A 160 2.94 1.31 13.81
CA THR A 160 1.96 2.19 13.15
C THR A 160 2.62 3.03 12.05
N VAL A 161 2.03 3.06 10.86
CA VAL A 161 2.46 3.99 9.80
C VAL A 161 1.72 5.32 9.95
N LEU A 162 2.47 6.41 10.10
CA LEU A 162 1.96 7.78 10.17
C LEU A 162 2.37 8.56 8.93
N ALA A 163 1.42 9.24 8.28
CA ALA A 163 1.71 10.25 7.26
C ALA A 163 1.33 11.64 7.75
N ARG A 164 2.16 12.63 7.44
CA ARG A 164 1.88 14.06 7.66
C ARG A 164 1.62 14.71 6.30
N LEU A 165 0.57 15.53 6.24
CA LEU A 165 0.21 16.26 5.03
C LEU A 165 0.23 17.77 5.27
N ASP A 166 0.65 18.53 4.25
CA ASP A 166 0.50 19.98 4.21
C ASP A 166 -0.98 20.31 4.01
N ARG A 167 -1.60 20.87 5.06
CA ARG A 167 -3.01 21.21 5.05
C ARG A 167 -3.35 22.26 3.99
N THR A 168 -2.50 23.26 3.79
CA THR A 168 -2.79 24.36 2.85
C THR A 168 -2.72 23.82 1.43
N LEU A 169 -1.63 23.14 1.08
CA LEU A 169 -1.47 22.55 -0.24
C LEU A 169 -2.52 21.47 -0.53
N LEU A 170 -2.89 20.66 0.47
CA LEU A 170 -3.98 19.70 0.32
C LEU A 170 -5.32 20.39 0.00
N ILE A 171 -5.66 21.47 0.71
CA ILE A 171 -6.88 22.24 0.44
C ILE A 171 -6.84 22.85 -0.96
N ASP A 172 -5.69 23.40 -1.38
CA ASP A 172 -5.53 23.99 -2.70
C ASP A 172 -5.67 22.93 -3.79
N ILE A 173 -5.00 21.77 -3.68
CA ILE A 173 -5.19 20.65 -4.60
C ILE A 173 -6.66 20.24 -4.67
N LEU A 174 -7.34 20.08 -3.53
CA LEU A 174 -8.73 19.64 -3.50
C LEU A 174 -9.71 20.68 -4.06
N ARG A 175 -9.40 21.97 -3.95
CA ARG A 175 -10.18 23.06 -4.56
C ARG A 175 -9.93 23.16 -6.06
N ASP A 176 -8.67 23.04 -6.45
CA ASP A 176 -8.17 23.19 -7.82
C ASP A 176 -8.18 21.87 -8.60
N THR A 177 -8.88 20.85 -8.10
CA THR A 177 -9.28 19.67 -8.88
C THR A 177 -10.66 19.87 -9.54
N PRO A 178 -10.89 20.85 -10.44
CA PRO A 178 -11.81 20.67 -11.55
C PRO A 178 -11.00 20.16 -12.76
N THR A 179 -11.52 19.16 -13.46
CA THR A 179 -11.06 18.80 -14.82
C THR A 179 -9.60 18.28 -14.98
N ILE A 180 -9.15 17.24 -14.25
CA ILE A 180 -8.14 16.35 -14.86
C ILE A 180 -8.88 15.43 -15.83
N THR A 181 -9.07 15.92 -17.06
CA THR A 181 -9.41 15.07 -18.20
C THR A 181 -8.21 14.15 -18.40
N LEU A 182 -8.31 12.90 -17.91
CA LEU A 182 -7.40 11.86 -18.35
C LEU A 182 -7.61 11.73 -19.86
N ALA A 183 -6.63 12.18 -20.65
CA ALA A 183 -6.61 11.90 -22.07
C ALA A 183 -6.67 10.37 -22.22
N ALA A 184 -7.72 9.91 -22.91
CA ALA A 184 -7.96 8.49 -23.22
C ALA A 184 -6.88 7.95 -24.18
#